data_AF-A0A957VWQ1-F1
#
_entry.id   AF-A0A957VWQ1-F1
#
_cell.length_a   1.000
_cell.length_b   1.000
_cell.length_c   1.000
_cell.angle_alpha   90.00
_cell.angle_beta   90.00
_cell.angle_gamma   90.00
#
_symmetry.space_group_name_H-M   'P 1'
#
loop_
_entity.id
_entity.type
_entity.pdbx_description
1 polymer ?
#
loop_
_entity_poly.entity_id
_entity_poly.type
_entity_poly.pdbx_seq_one_letter_code
_entity_poly.pdbx_strand_id
1 'polypeptide(L)'
;MTIFNRNSFWIYILLLAVSLACATNTPVAQLATVRATRTPLPTFTITPLPPTATTVPTDTPIPLISDTPTDTPSPIPTDTPIPTDTLIPTDTPRPTSPPAAAPPPPPPTDTPEPTAAPEPAEISPVATPTNTAIPGSPPGNYRPKEIEKRANCAHLGVTGYVRDGDDDDDPRLPGVTIQVTGDEDGFRGPFYATTDGKGEYGMVIGEFGAIPDRVEFIAEVTGENVKTEDRPKWSFNDNCNADDALQILDIIWSKVN
;
A
#
# COMPACT_ATOMS: atom_id res chain seq x y z
N MET A 1 1.29 27.27 65.63
CA MET A 1 2.69 27.01 66.03
C MET A 1 3.09 25.66 65.46
N THR A 2 3.54 25.66 64.21
CA THR A 2 3.84 24.45 63.44
C THR A 2 5.31 24.13 63.65
N ILE A 3 5.59 23.02 64.31
CA ILE A 3 6.95 22.54 64.60
C ILE A 3 7.56 22.07 63.29
N PHE A 4 8.34 22.92 62.64
CA PHE A 4 9.16 22.54 61.50
C PHE A 4 10.27 21.60 61.98
N ASN A 5 10.13 20.33 61.62
CA ASN A 5 11.04 19.27 62.00
C ASN A 5 12.40 19.48 61.30
N ARG A 6 13.39 19.93 62.09
CA ARG A 6 14.74 20.32 61.65
C ARG A 6 15.50 19.20 60.92
N ASN A 7 15.07 17.94 61.05
CA ASN A 7 15.65 16.81 60.32
C ASN A 7 15.18 16.69 58.86
N SER A 8 14.02 17.23 58.50
CA SER A 8 13.52 17.12 57.13
C SER A 8 14.26 18.06 56.17
N PHE A 9 14.70 19.23 56.66
CA PHE A 9 15.43 20.22 55.85
C PHE A 9 16.82 19.71 55.39
N TRP A 10 17.52 18.94 56.23
CA TRP A 10 18.81 18.36 55.86
C TRP A 10 18.71 17.27 54.79
N ILE A 11 17.61 16.51 54.77
CA ILE A 11 17.37 15.47 53.76
C ILE A 11 17.14 16.10 52.38
N TYR A 12 16.39 17.21 52.31
CA TYR A 12 16.18 17.93 51.05
C TYR A 12 17.46 18.56 50.50
N ILE A 13 18.32 19.12 51.37
CA ILE A 13 19.62 19.67 50.94
C ILE A 13 20.55 18.56 50.41
N LEU A 14 20.56 17.39 51.05
CA LEU A 14 21.38 16.27 50.59
C LEU A 14 20.89 15.70 49.24
N LEU A 15 19.57 15.60 49.04
CA LEU A 15 18.98 15.18 47.76
C LEU A 15 19.24 16.19 46.63
N LEU A 16 19.23 17.48 46.93
CA LEU A 16 19.51 18.53 45.94
C LEU A 16 21.00 18.61 45.57
N ALA A 17 21.90 18.23 46.48
CA ALA A 17 23.34 18.17 46.20
C ALA A 17 23.73 16.95 45.36
N VAL A 18 23.04 15.81 45.54
CA VAL A 18 23.30 14.60 44.75
C VAL A 18 22.83 14.75 43.29
N SER A 19 21.76 15.51 43.02
CA SER A 19 21.31 15.75 41.64
C SER A 19 22.22 16.72 40.86
N LEU A 20 23.01 17.56 41.52
CA LEU A 20 23.87 18.54 40.86
C LEU A 20 25.25 18.00 40.46
N ALA A 21 25.65 16.83 40.94
CA ALA A 21 26.99 16.27 40.71
C ALA A 21 27.13 15.41 39.43
N CYS A 22 26.04 15.11 38.71
CA CYS A 22 26.09 14.31 37.47
C CYS A 22 26.13 15.13 36.17
N ALA A 23 26.23 16.46 36.25
CA ALA A 23 26.39 17.31 35.06
C ALA A 23 27.88 17.55 34.72
N THR A 24 28.69 16.50 34.64
CA THR A 24 30.05 16.62 34.08
C THR A 24 30.00 16.45 32.57
N ASN A 25 30.12 17.58 31.88
CA ASN A 25 30.28 17.70 30.44
C ASN A 25 31.43 16.82 29.94
N THR A 26 31.12 15.64 29.41
CA THR A 26 32.05 14.89 28.58
C THR A 26 32.00 15.51 27.17
N PRO A 27 33.12 16.07 26.66
CA PRO A 27 33.18 16.51 25.28
C PRO A 27 33.09 15.28 24.38
N VAL A 28 31.90 15.04 23.82
CA VAL A 28 31.70 14.01 22.79
C VAL A 28 32.45 14.49 21.56
N ALA A 29 33.52 13.78 21.20
CA ALA A 29 34.19 13.96 19.93
C ALA A 29 33.19 13.67 18.81
N GLN A 30 32.73 14.71 18.11
CA GLN A 30 31.96 14.57 16.88
C GLN A 30 32.89 13.96 15.83
N LEU A 31 32.84 12.65 15.69
CA LEU A 31 33.30 11.97 14.49
C LEU A 31 32.50 12.52 13.32
N ALA A 32 33.20 13.08 12.33
CA ALA A 32 32.58 13.54 11.10
C ALA A 32 31.95 12.33 10.40
N THR A 33 30.64 12.16 10.59
CA THR A 33 29.86 11.17 9.86
C THR A 33 29.94 11.55 8.38
N VAL A 34 30.59 10.70 7.59
CA VAL A 34 30.63 10.85 6.13
C VAL A 34 29.19 10.86 5.65
N ARG A 35 28.71 12.03 5.21
CA ARG A 35 27.36 12.19 4.68
C ARG A 35 27.29 11.38 3.40
N ALA A 36 26.48 10.31 3.40
CA ALA A 36 26.26 9.49 2.23
C ALA A 36 25.88 10.39 1.04
N THR A 37 26.65 10.27 -0.05
CA THR A 37 26.39 11.02 -1.28
C THR A 37 25.17 10.38 -1.94
N ARG A 38 24.11 11.17 -2.17
CA ARG A 38 22.89 10.71 -2.81
C ARG A 38 23.21 10.22 -4.22
N THR A 39 23.18 8.91 -4.43
CA THR A 39 23.25 8.32 -5.76
C THR A 39 22.02 8.76 -6.56
N PRO A 40 22.18 9.27 -7.79
CA PRO A 40 21.04 9.69 -8.62
C PRO A 40 20.10 8.50 -8.88
N LEU A 41 18.80 8.77 -8.77
CA LEU A 41 17.74 7.77 -8.87
C LEU A 41 17.69 7.18 -10.30
N PRO A 42 17.54 5.85 -10.47
CA PRO A 42 17.29 5.28 -11.79
C PRO A 42 16.00 5.85 -12.38
N THR A 43 16.10 6.43 -13.58
CA THR A 43 14.93 6.93 -14.32
C THR A 43 14.25 5.75 -14.98
N PHE A 44 13.04 5.38 -14.52
CA PHE A 44 12.23 4.38 -15.19
C PHE A 44 11.48 5.07 -16.33
N THR A 45 11.71 4.59 -17.55
CA THR A 45 10.90 4.98 -18.70
C THR A 45 9.56 4.25 -18.56
N ILE A 46 8.46 5.00 -18.44
CA ILE A 46 7.12 4.41 -18.38
C ILE A 46 6.85 3.75 -19.73
N THR A 47 6.83 2.42 -19.76
CA THR A 47 6.35 1.66 -20.92
C THR A 47 4.87 1.99 -21.12
N PRO A 48 4.43 2.44 -22.30
CA PRO A 48 3.03 2.73 -22.54
C PRO A 48 2.20 1.47 -22.30
N LEU A 49 1.16 1.58 -21.46
CA LEU A 49 0.25 0.47 -21.24
C LEU A 49 -0.45 0.10 -22.55
N PRO A 50 -0.66 -1.20 -22.81
CA PRO A 50 -1.49 -1.63 -23.93
C PRO A 50 -2.91 -1.05 -23.79
N PRO A 51 -3.61 -0.79 -24.91
CA PRO A 51 -4.96 -0.25 -24.87
C PRO A 51 -5.88 -1.15 -24.05
N THR A 52 -6.54 -0.56 -23.06
CA THR A 52 -7.53 -1.21 -22.21
C THR A 52 -8.63 -1.81 -23.09
N ALA A 53 -8.91 -3.10 -22.90
CA ALA A 53 -9.98 -3.79 -23.61
C ALA A 53 -11.32 -3.09 -23.37
N THR A 54 -12.02 -2.77 -24.45
CA THR A 54 -13.35 -2.16 -24.44
C THR A 54 -14.30 -2.99 -23.59
N THR A 55 -14.98 -2.34 -22.64
CA THR A 55 -15.96 -2.96 -21.75
C THR A 55 -17.09 -3.62 -22.53
N VAL A 56 -17.38 -4.88 -22.21
CA VAL A 56 -18.55 -5.63 -22.69
C VAL A 56 -19.82 -4.94 -22.17
N PRO A 57 -20.88 -4.78 -23.00
CA PRO A 57 -22.12 -4.15 -22.56
C PRO A 57 -22.71 -4.89 -21.36
N THR A 58 -23.05 -4.12 -20.32
CA THR A 58 -23.73 -4.60 -19.12
C THR A 58 -25.19 -4.95 -19.47
N ASP A 59 -25.63 -6.13 -19.05
CA ASP A 59 -27.01 -6.58 -19.22
C ASP A 59 -27.99 -5.57 -18.60
N THR A 60 -29.04 -5.27 -19.36
CA THR A 60 -30.11 -4.36 -18.95
C THR A 60 -30.93 -5.03 -17.85
N PRO A 61 -31.19 -4.35 -16.71
CA PRO A 61 -31.95 -4.96 -15.62
C PRO A 61 -33.36 -5.31 -16.09
N ILE A 62 -33.76 -6.56 -15.81
CA ILE A 62 -35.10 -7.08 -16.06
C ILE A 62 -36.07 -6.35 -15.12
N PRO A 63 -37.23 -5.85 -15.60
CA PRO A 63 -38.19 -5.13 -14.77
C PRO A 63 -38.73 -6.01 -13.64
N LEU A 64 -38.81 -5.43 -12.45
CA LEU A 64 -39.41 -6.03 -11.27
C LEU A 64 -40.93 -6.11 -11.46
N ILE A 65 -41.46 -7.32 -11.67
CA ILE A 65 -42.90 -7.55 -11.71
C ILE A 65 -43.44 -7.45 -10.29
N SER A 66 -44.00 -6.29 -9.95
CA SER A 66 -45.02 -6.16 -8.91
C SER A 66 -46.31 -6.65 -9.52
N ASP A 67 -46.95 -7.68 -8.96
CA ASP A 67 -48.41 -7.73 -8.89
C ASP A 67 -48.94 -8.78 -7.91
N THR A 68 -49.95 -8.33 -7.18
CA THR A 68 -50.97 -9.01 -6.39
C THR A 68 -51.25 -10.46 -6.83
N PRO A 69 -51.30 -11.45 -5.90
CA PRO A 69 -51.56 -12.84 -6.27
C PRO A 69 -52.97 -12.99 -6.85
N THR A 70 -53.04 -13.31 -8.14
CA THR A 70 -54.26 -13.76 -8.80
C THR A 70 -54.21 -15.29 -8.87
N ASP A 71 -55.30 -15.94 -8.44
CA ASP A 71 -55.41 -17.40 -8.40
C ASP A 71 -55.00 -18.02 -9.74
N THR A 72 -53.89 -18.75 -9.70
CA THR A 72 -53.31 -19.42 -10.88
C THR A 72 -54.00 -20.77 -11.07
N PRO A 73 -54.55 -21.08 -12.25
CA PRO A 73 -55.17 -22.38 -12.51
C PRO A 73 -54.14 -23.50 -12.43
N SER A 74 -54.57 -24.65 -11.89
CA SER A 74 -53.75 -25.84 -11.69
C SER A 74 -53.02 -26.26 -12.97
N PRO A 75 -51.70 -26.55 -12.92
CA PRO A 75 -50.93 -26.86 -14.12
C PRO A 75 -51.43 -28.17 -14.76
N ILE A 76 -51.59 -28.12 -16.08
CA ILE A 76 -51.87 -29.28 -16.91
C ILE A 76 -50.58 -30.13 -16.95
N PRO A 77 -50.65 -31.46 -16.75
CA PRO A 77 -49.46 -32.31 -16.78
C PRO A 77 -48.76 -32.15 -18.13
N THR A 78 -47.48 -31.77 -18.07
CA THR A 78 -46.62 -31.63 -19.24
C THR A 78 -46.04 -32.99 -19.58
N ASP A 79 -46.07 -33.36 -20.86
CA ASP A 79 -45.56 -34.64 -21.34
C ASP A 79 -44.09 -34.85 -20.95
N THR A 80 -43.80 -36.02 -20.40
CA THR A 80 -42.45 -36.45 -20.05
C THR A 80 -41.57 -36.48 -21.30
N PRO A 81 -40.39 -35.83 -21.30
CA PRO A 81 -39.53 -35.82 -22.48
C PRO A 81 -39.10 -37.25 -22.86
N ILE A 82 -39.15 -37.54 -24.15
CA ILE A 82 -38.71 -38.81 -24.74
C ILE A 82 -37.19 -38.90 -24.54
N PRO A 83 -36.64 -40.04 -24.10
CA PRO A 83 -35.20 -40.16 -23.86
C PRO A 83 -34.40 -39.90 -25.13
N THR A 84 -33.44 -38.98 -25.03
CA THR A 84 -32.47 -38.65 -26.08
C THR A 84 -31.52 -39.81 -26.33
N ASP A 85 -31.27 -40.12 -27.60
CA ASP A 85 -30.38 -41.22 -28.01
C ASP A 85 -28.99 -41.12 -27.38
N THR A 86 -28.55 -42.25 -26.84
CA THR A 86 -27.22 -42.44 -26.25
C THR A 86 -26.14 -42.24 -27.31
N LEU A 87 -25.21 -41.31 -27.04
CA LEU A 87 -24.08 -41.04 -27.92
C LEU A 87 -23.26 -42.31 -28.17
N ILE A 88 -23.07 -42.64 -29.44
CA ILE A 88 -22.21 -43.73 -29.92
C ILE A 88 -20.75 -43.41 -29.57
N PRO A 89 -19.96 -44.39 -29.08
CA PRO A 89 -18.58 -44.17 -28.67
C PRO A 89 -17.72 -43.72 -29.85
N THR A 90 -16.99 -42.63 -29.66
CA THR A 90 -16.02 -42.09 -30.62
C THR A 90 -14.79 -42.99 -30.70
N ASP A 91 -14.31 -43.28 -31.91
CA ASP A 91 -13.14 -44.11 -32.15
C ASP A 91 -11.90 -43.60 -31.41
N THR A 92 -11.21 -44.51 -30.72
CA THR A 92 -9.94 -44.25 -30.04
C THR A 92 -8.85 -43.94 -31.07
N PRO A 93 -8.15 -42.80 -30.97
CA PRO A 93 -7.10 -42.45 -31.92
C PRO A 93 -5.96 -43.48 -31.89
N ARG A 94 -5.48 -43.85 -33.08
CA ARG A 94 -4.36 -44.79 -33.26
C ARG A 94 -3.06 -44.15 -32.74
N PRO A 95 -2.17 -44.91 -32.09
CA PRO A 95 -0.89 -44.39 -31.62
C PRO A 95 -0.06 -43.78 -32.76
N THR A 96 0.33 -42.52 -32.57
CA THR A 96 1.25 -41.78 -33.43
C THR A 96 2.64 -42.43 -33.38
N SER A 97 3.28 -42.58 -34.54
CA SER A 97 4.64 -43.10 -34.63
C SER A 97 5.62 -42.26 -33.80
N PRO A 98 6.63 -42.89 -33.17
CA PRO A 98 7.64 -42.18 -32.39
C PRO A 98 8.35 -41.12 -33.26
N PRO A 99 8.66 -39.95 -32.68
CA PRO A 99 9.37 -38.89 -33.39
C PRO A 99 10.69 -39.41 -33.98
N ALA A 100 11.01 -38.97 -35.20
CA ALA A 100 12.31 -39.20 -35.79
C ALA A 100 13.41 -38.63 -34.87
N ALA A 101 14.54 -39.34 -34.77
CA ALA A 101 15.67 -38.91 -33.96
C ALA A 101 16.09 -37.47 -34.31
N ALA A 102 16.26 -36.63 -33.29
CA ALA A 102 16.70 -35.27 -33.49
C ALA A 102 18.07 -35.24 -34.19
N PRO A 103 18.29 -34.31 -35.13
CA PRO A 103 19.60 -34.13 -35.74
C PRO A 103 20.64 -33.79 -34.66
N PRO A 104 21.93 -34.12 -34.87
CA PRO A 104 22.99 -33.75 -33.95
C PRO A 104 23.04 -32.22 -33.78
N PRO A 105 23.34 -31.72 -32.57
CA PRO A 105 23.46 -30.30 -32.33
C PRO A 105 24.57 -29.70 -33.23
N PRO A 106 24.39 -28.47 -33.74
CA PRO A 106 25.43 -27.80 -34.50
C PRO A 106 26.68 -27.60 -33.62
N PRO A 107 27.87 -27.52 -34.25
CA PRO A 107 29.10 -27.21 -33.52
C PRO A 107 28.97 -25.86 -32.81
N PRO A 108 29.67 -25.66 -31.67
CA PRO A 108 29.68 -24.38 -30.98
C PRO A 108 30.18 -23.29 -31.92
N THR A 109 29.43 -22.19 -32.00
CA THR A 109 29.84 -20.99 -32.74
C THR A 109 30.82 -20.21 -31.87
N ASP A 110 31.89 -19.70 -32.47
CA ASP A 110 32.87 -18.87 -31.77
C ASP A 110 32.16 -17.71 -31.05
N THR A 111 32.49 -17.53 -29.77
CA THR A 111 31.95 -16.43 -28.97
C THR A 111 32.53 -15.13 -29.51
N PRO A 112 31.71 -14.16 -29.94
CA PRO A 112 32.22 -12.90 -30.45
C PRO A 112 33.08 -12.20 -29.40
N GLU A 113 34.19 -11.64 -29.84
CA GLU A 113 35.09 -10.85 -29.01
C GLU A 113 34.31 -9.66 -28.40
N PRO A 114 34.51 -9.34 -27.12
CA PRO A 114 33.79 -8.27 -26.46
C PRO A 114 33.98 -6.94 -27.21
N THR A 115 32.88 -6.43 -27.75
CA THR A 115 32.84 -5.10 -28.34
C THR A 115 33.12 -4.07 -27.25
N ALA A 116 34.05 -3.16 -27.50
CA ALA A 116 34.39 -2.10 -26.55
C ALA A 116 33.13 -1.37 -26.09
N ALA A 117 33.02 -1.15 -24.78
CA ALA A 117 31.90 -0.42 -24.19
C ALA A 117 31.79 0.95 -24.87
N PRO A 118 30.60 1.37 -25.31
CA PRO A 118 30.43 2.67 -25.94
C PRO A 118 30.89 3.77 -24.98
N GLU A 119 31.56 4.77 -25.54
CA GLU A 119 31.95 5.98 -24.83
C GLU A 119 30.71 6.59 -24.15
N PRO A 120 30.78 6.98 -22.86
CA PRO A 120 29.64 7.52 -22.14
C PRO A 120 29.04 8.72 -22.89
N ALA A 121 27.81 8.58 -23.36
CA ALA A 121 27.09 9.68 -23.98
C ALA A 121 27.03 10.85 -22.99
N GLU A 122 27.35 12.06 -23.47
CA GLU A 122 27.20 13.28 -22.70
C GLU A 122 25.75 13.36 -22.17
N ILE A 123 25.62 13.25 -20.86
CA ILE A 123 24.33 13.34 -20.17
C ILE A 123 23.74 14.73 -20.42
N SER A 124 22.67 14.77 -21.22
CA SER A 124 21.82 15.96 -21.32
C SER A 124 21.33 16.35 -19.92
N PRO A 125 21.20 17.66 -19.63
CA PRO A 125 20.76 18.12 -18.32
C PRO A 125 19.40 17.47 -17.99
N VAL A 126 19.38 16.70 -16.91
CA VAL A 126 18.17 16.08 -16.36
C VAL A 126 17.15 17.20 -16.14
N ALA A 127 15.98 17.07 -16.75
CA ALA A 127 14.91 18.04 -16.58
C ALA A 127 14.67 18.28 -15.09
N THR A 128 14.67 19.54 -14.67
CA THR A 128 14.30 19.90 -13.30
C THR A 128 12.90 19.36 -13.05
N PRO A 129 12.68 18.54 -11.99
CA PRO A 129 11.35 18.01 -11.71
C PRO A 129 10.38 19.17 -11.57
N THR A 130 9.38 19.22 -12.46
CA THR A 130 8.29 20.18 -12.32
C THR A 130 7.45 19.66 -11.14
N ASN A 131 7.36 20.43 -10.06
CA ASN A 131 6.47 20.13 -8.95
C ASN A 131 5.03 20.10 -9.48
N THR A 132 4.52 18.91 -9.81
CA THR A 132 3.09 18.70 -10.01
C THR A 132 2.40 19.08 -8.71
N ALA A 133 1.44 20.00 -8.77
CA ALA A 133 0.65 20.35 -7.59
C ALA A 133 0.02 19.07 -7.03
N ILE A 134 0.39 18.73 -5.79
CA ILE A 134 -0.19 17.60 -5.08
C ILE A 134 -1.68 17.91 -4.91
N PRO A 135 -2.61 17.01 -5.31
CA PRO A 135 -4.03 17.18 -5.02
C PRO A 135 -4.19 17.39 -3.52
N GLY A 136 -4.62 18.58 -3.11
CA GLY A 136 -4.68 18.95 -1.70
C GLY A 136 -5.99 18.51 -1.06
N SER A 137 -5.92 18.00 0.18
CA SER A 137 -7.12 17.79 1.00
C SER A 137 -7.80 19.12 1.35
N PRO A 138 -9.11 19.11 1.65
CA PRO A 138 -9.78 20.26 2.27
C PRO A 138 -9.04 20.74 3.52
N PRO A 139 -8.97 22.06 3.78
CA PRO A 139 -8.34 22.58 4.99
C PRO A 139 -8.98 22.02 6.26
N GLY A 140 -8.14 21.73 7.26
CA GLY A 140 -8.58 21.21 8.55
C GLY A 140 -7.51 20.46 9.31
N ASN A 141 -7.86 20.07 10.52
CA ASN A 141 -7.07 19.14 11.32
C ASN A 141 -7.64 17.74 11.12
N TYR A 142 -6.79 16.75 10.93
CA TYR A 142 -7.19 15.36 10.74
C TYR A 142 -6.47 14.49 11.76
N ARG A 143 -7.13 13.46 12.27
CA ARG A 143 -6.52 12.47 13.16
C ARG A 143 -7.00 11.06 12.83
N PRO A 144 -6.21 10.02 13.07
CA PRO A 144 -6.68 8.66 12.93
C PRO A 144 -7.66 8.37 14.08
N LYS A 145 -8.86 7.91 13.74
CA LYS A 145 -9.87 7.47 14.71
C LYS A 145 -9.71 5.99 15.03
N GLU A 146 -9.49 5.18 14.00
CA GLU A 146 -9.37 3.74 14.11
C GLU A 146 -8.29 3.23 13.16
N ILE A 147 -7.52 2.26 13.63
CA ILE A 147 -6.43 1.64 12.90
C ILE A 147 -6.57 0.13 13.04
N GLU A 148 -6.92 -0.54 11.95
CA GLU A 148 -6.95 -2.00 11.90
C GLU A 148 -5.76 -2.54 11.11
N LYS A 149 -5.24 -3.67 11.58
CA LYS A 149 -4.13 -4.40 10.97
C LYS A 149 -4.68 -5.62 10.27
N ARG A 150 -4.40 -5.76 8.97
CA ARG A 150 -4.83 -6.94 8.20
C ARG A 150 -3.65 -7.63 7.55
N ALA A 151 -3.70 -8.96 7.61
CA ALA A 151 -2.77 -9.82 6.89
C ALA A 151 -3.13 -9.84 5.39
N ASN A 152 -2.13 -9.73 4.53
CA ASN A 152 -2.25 -9.82 3.08
C ASN A 152 -0.93 -10.33 2.48
N CYS A 153 -0.88 -11.61 2.11
CA CYS A 153 0.32 -12.24 1.55
C CYS A 153 0.68 -11.78 0.12
N ALA A 154 -0.10 -10.88 -0.49
CA ALA A 154 0.15 -10.44 -1.87
C ALA A 154 0.75 -9.04 -1.95
N HIS A 155 0.17 -8.08 -1.22
CA HIS A 155 0.50 -6.66 -1.36
C HIS A 155 0.60 -5.97 -0.01
N LEU A 156 1.48 -4.98 0.03
CA LEU A 156 1.63 -4.02 1.11
C LEU A 156 0.87 -2.75 0.74
N GLY A 157 0.09 -2.19 1.68
CA GLY A 157 -0.79 -1.08 1.34
C GLY A 157 -1.49 -0.43 2.53
N VAL A 158 -2.16 0.67 2.24
CA VAL A 158 -3.02 1.39 3.18
C VAL A 158 -4.37 1.60 2.52
N THR A 159 -5.43 1.44 3.29
CA THR A 159 -6.81 1.66 2.84
C THR A 159 -7.61 2.31 3.95
N GLY A 160 -8.82 2.76 3.64
CA GLY A 160 -9.79 3.19 4.63
C GLY A 160 -10.72 4.24 4.07
N TYR A 161 -11.21 5.11 4.95
CA TYR A 161 -12.01 6.27 4.56
C TYR A 161 -11.80 7.45 5.51
N VAL A 162 -12.31 8.61 5.13
CA VAL A 162 -12.21 9.85 5.91
C VAL A 162 -13.61 10.36 6.25
N ARG A 163 -13.84 10.83 7.49
CA ARG A 163 -15.11 11.41 7.98
C ARG A 163 -14.99 12.91 8.24
N ASP A 164 -16.10 13.64 8.08
CA ASP A 164 -16.23 15.09 8.38
C ASP A 164 -16.57 15.36 9.86
N GLY A 165 -15.90 14.65 10.76
CA GLY A 165 -16.14 14.75 12.18
C GLY A 165 -15.74 13.47 12.92
N ASP A 166 -15.98 13.49 14.22
CA ASP A 166 -15.58 12.43 15.15
C ASP A 166 -16.68 11.38 15.40
N ASP A 167 -17.93 11.67 15.07
CA ASP A 167 -19.03 10.75 15.29
C ASP A 167 -19.06 9.67 14.18
N ASP A 168 -19.51 8.46 14.51
CA ASP A 168 -19.52 7.36 13.54
C ASP A 168 -20.54 7.54 12.41
N ASP A 169 -21.54 8.39 12.65
CA ASP A 169 -22.60 8.77 11.72
C ASP A 169 -22.22 9.98 10.85
N ASP A 170 -21.05 10.60 11.07
CA ASP A 170 -20.60 11.75 10.28
C ASP A 170 -20.37 11.36 8.82
N PRO A 171 -20.69 12.26 7.87
CA PRO A 171 -20.56 11.97 6.46
C PRO A 171 -19.09 11.74 6.08
N ARG A 172 -18.89 10.87 5.09
CA ARG A 172 -17.55 10.60 4.56
C ARG A 172 -17.10 11.74 3.63
N LEU A 173 -15.82 12.10 3.72
CA LEU A 173 -15.21 13.21 3.00
C LEU A 173 -14.51 12.76 1.72
N PRO A 174 -15.00 13.14 0.52
CA PRO A 174 -14.30 12.94 -0.74
C PRO A 174 -13.16 13.96 -0.91
N GLY A 175 -12.20 13.65 -1.80
CA GLY A 175 -11.13 14.58 -2.17
C GLY A 175 -10.03 14.81 -1.12
N VAL A 176 -9.95 13.95 -0.10
CA VAL A 176 -8.89 14.00 0.92
C VAL A 176 -7.71 13.15 0.44
N THR A 177 -6.52 13.72 0.39
CA THR A 177 -5.29 13.04 -0.02
C THR A 177 -4.50 12.52 1.17
N ILE A 178 -4.30 11.21 1.19
CA ILE A 178 -3.45 10.50 2.14
C ILE A 178 -2.08 10.33 1.50
N GLN A 179 -1.04 10.65 2.25
CA GLN A 179 0.35 10.45 1.90
C GLN A 179 0.95 9.36 2.78
N VAL A 180 1.69 8.44 2.18
CA VAL A 180 2.51 7.45 2.91
C VAL A 180 3.98 7.65 2.58
N THR A 181 4.80 7.77 3.61
CA THR A 181 6.27 7.88 3.50
C THR A 181 6.94 6.73 4.23
N GLY A 182 8.12 6.32 3.78
CA GLY A 182 9.00 5.39 4.49
C GLY A 182 10.28 6.09 4.90
N ASP A 183 10.84 5.76 6.06
CA ASP A 183 11.99 6.46 6.65
C ASP A 183 13.36 5.86 6.32
N GLU A 184 13.42 4.70 5.66
CA GLU A 184 14.68 4.06 5.26
C GLU A 184 15.22 4.46 3.88
N ASP A 185 16.56 4.54 3.81
CA ASP A 185 17.32 4.80 2.59
C ASP A 185 17.04 3.72 1.53
N GLY A 186 16.46 4.14 0.40
CA GLY A 186 16.16 3.27 -0.74
C GLY A 186 14.67 2.97 -0.92
N PHE A 187 13.83 3.32 0.05
CA PHE A 187 12.38 3.23 -0.11
C PHE A 187 11.82 4.38 -0.96
N ARG A 188 10.91 4.07 -1.89
CA ARG A 188 10.46 4.96 -2.98
C ARG A 188 9.18 5.75 -2.64
N GLY A 189 9.06 6.26 -1.42
CA GLY A 189 7.99 7.20 -1.06
C GLY A 189 8.28 8.63 -1.52
N PRO A 190 7.30 9.56 -1.50
CA PRO A 190 5.94 9.37 -0.99
C PRO A 190 4.97 8.69 -1.97
N PHE A 191 4.02 7.93 -1.41
CA PHE A 191 2.84 7.39 -2.10
C PHE A 191 1.62 8.23 -1.77
N TYR A 192 0.69 8.35 -2.71
CA TYR A 192 -0.52 9.15 -2.54
C TYR A 192 -1.76 8.35 -2.94
N ALA A 193 -2.85 8.55 -2.21
CA ALA A 193 -4.21 8.23 -2.66
C ALA A 193 -5.14 9.35 -2.21
N THR A 194 -6.13 9.64 -3.05
CA THR A 194 -7.18 10.61 -2.74
C THR A 194 -8.48 9.86 -2.55
N THR A 195 -9.27 10.26 -1.55
CA THR A 195 -10.57 9.65 -1.32
C THR A 195 -11.50 9.90 -2.50
N ASP A 196 -12.23 8.86 -2.87
CA ASP A 196 -13.21 8.89 -3.96
C ASP A 196 -14.50 9.62 -3.56
N GLY A 197 -15.52 9.57 -4.42
CA GLY A 197 -16.83 10.20 -4.15
C GLY A 197 -17.57 9.64 -2.92
N LYS A 198 -17.15 8.50 -2.37
CA LYS A 198 -17.68 7.89 -1.14
C LYS A 198 -16.79 8.14 0.07
N GLY A 199 -15.70 8.91 -0.10
CA GLY A 199 -14.71 9.16 0.93
C GLY A 199 -13.78 7.98 1.22
N GLU A 200 -13.75 6.96 0.35
CA GLU A 200 -12.91 5.77 0.51
C GLU A 200 -11.59 5.95 -0.25
N TYR A 201 -10.49 5.42 0.28
CA TYR A 201 -9.18 5.44 -0.37
C TYR A 201 -8.47 4.09 -0.22
N GLY A 202 -7.56 3.81 -1.15
CA GLY A 202 -6.69 2.65 -1.11
C GLY A 202 -5.44 2.88 -1.94
N MET A 203 -4.28 2.46 -1.43
CA MET A 203 -3.02 2.48 -2.17
C MET A 203 -2.23 1.19 -1.93
N VAL A 204 -1.62 0.71 -3.00
CA VAL A 204 -0.59 -0.33 -2.94
C VAL A 204 0.76 0.36 -2.89
N ILE A 205 1.51 0.06 -1.84
CA ILE A 205 2.84 0.61 -1.58
C ILE A 205 3.92 -0.27 -2.23
N GLY A 206 3.69 -1.59 -2.25
CA GLY A 206 4.57 -2.55 -2.91
C GLY A 206 4.06 -3.97 -2.84
N GLU A 207 4.77 -4.87 -3.50
CA GLU A 207 4.53 -6.30 -3.42
C GLU A 207 5.15 -6.90 -2.16
N PHE A 208 4.54 -7.97 -1.66
CA PHE A 208 5.08 -8.69 -0.52
C PHE A 208 6.47 -9.29 -0.83
N GLY A 209 7.42 -9.11 0.08
CA GLY A 209 8.81 -9.56 -0.09
C GLY A 209 9.70 -8.67 -0.97
N ALA A 210 9.12 -7.65 -1.62
CA ALA A 210 9.90 -6.66 -2.39
C ALA A 210 10.37 -5.46 -1.55
N ILE A 211 9.74 -5.24 -0.39
CA ILE A 211 10.07 -4.17 0.54
C ILE A 211 10.97 -4.74 1.65
N PRO A 212 12.08 -4.06 2.02
CA PRO A 212 12.91 -4.47 3.15
C PRO A 212 12.10 -4.57 4.45
N ASP A 213 12.46 -5.54 5.29
CA ASP A 213 11.88 -5.88 6.59
C ASP A 213 12.00 -4.77 7.66
N ARG A 214 12.64 -3.64 7.33
CA ARG A 214 13.00 -2.59 8.28
C ARG A 214 12.44 -1.21 7.97
N VAL A 215 11.64 -1.08 6.92
CA VAL A 215 11.03 0.21 6.57
C VAL A 215 9.91 0.53 7.57
N GLU A 216 10.04 1.63 8.31
CA GLU A 216 8.93 2.22 9.07
C GLU A 216 8.17 3.17 8.14
N PHE A 217 6.87 2.93 8.03
CA PHE A 217 5.96 3.73 7.25
C PHE A 217 5.21 4.71 8.14
N ILE A 218 4.96 5.88 7.59
CA ILE A 218 4.18 6.95 8.22
C ILE A 218 3.07 7.37 7.27
N ALA A 219 1.82 7.30 7.73
CA ALA A 219 0.66 7.80 7.00
C ALA A 219 0.23 9.17 7.56
N GLU A 220 -0.08 10.11 6.67
CA GLU A 220 -0.63 11.41 7.05
C GLU A 220 -1.59 11.95 5.99
N VAL A 221 -2.52 12.82 6.41
CA VAL A 221 -3.37 13.58 5.48
C VAL A 221 -2.58 14.82 5.03
N THR A 222 -2.52 15.06 3.73
CA THR A 222 -1.71 16.14 3.14
C THR A 222 -2.55 17.13 2.32
N GLY A 223 -2.14 18.38 2.27
CA GLY A 223 -2.81 19.44 1.53
C GLY A 223 -2.49 20.83 2.06
N GLU A 224 -3.01 21.84 1.38
CA GLU A 224 -2.84 23.23 1.81
C GLU A 224 -3.65 23.50 3.08
N ASN A 225 -3.00 24.06 4.11
CA ASN A 225 -3.63 24.32 5.42
C ASN A 225 -4.20 23.06 6.10
N VAL A 226 -3.60 21.91 5.85
CA VAL A 226 -3.92 20.64 6.49
C VAL A 226 -2.94 20.39 7.62
N LYS A 227 -3.45 19.90 8.75
CA LYS A 227 -2.61 19.37 9.83
C LYS A 227 -3.06 17.95 10.14
N THR A 228 -2.10 17.05 10.27
CA THR A 228 -2.37 15.69 10.73
C THR A 228 -1.83 15.51 12.15
N GLU A 229 -2.70 15.08 13.04
CA GLU A 229 -2.40 14.67 14.41
C GLU A 229 -2.12 13.16 14.44
N ASP A 230 -1.26 12.72 15.35
CA ASP A 230 -0.99 11.29 15.64
C ASP A 230 -0.74 10.40 14.41
N ARG A 231 0.17 10.82 13.53
CA ARG A 231 0.56 10.12 12.29
C ARG A 231 0.85 8.63 12.54
N PRO A 232 -0.01 7.70 12.07
CA PRO A 232 0.18 6.27 12.27
C PRO A 232 1.51 5.79 11.71
N LYS A 233 2.24 5.04 12.54
CA LYS A 233 3.52 4.43 12.21
C LYS A 233 3.38 2.92 12.19
N TRP A 234 3.96 2.27 11.20
CA TRP A 234 3.99 0.81 11.17
C TRP A 234 5.15 0.25 10.35
N SER A 235 5.55 -0.97 10.66
CA SER A 235 6.45 -1.78 9.84
C SER A 235 5.74 -3.06 9.44
N PHE A 236 6.21 -3.71 8.38
CA PHE A 236 5.64 -4.98 7.91
C PHE A 236 6.48 -6.16 8.39
N ASN A 237 5.82 -7.31 8.57
CA ASN A 237 6.49 -8.59 8.82
C ASN A 237 6.58 -9.35 7.48
N ASP A 238 7.76 -9.88 7.16
CA ASP A 238 8.04 -10.71 5.97
C ASP A 238 7.46 -12.13 6.08
N ASN A 239 6.86 -12.46 7.22
CA ASN A 239 6.08 -13.68 7.41
C ASN A 239 4.58 -13.38 7.42
N CYS A 240 3.90 -13.65 6.29
CA CYS A 240 2.47 -13.42 6.18
C CYS A 240 1.59 -14.41 6.96
N ASN A 241 2.17 -15.49 7.49
CA ASN A 241 1.47 -16.46 8.32
C ASN A 241 1.66 -16.22 9.83
N ALA A 242 2.38 -15.17 10.21
CA ALA A 242 2.52 -14.82 11.62
C ALA A 242 1.19 -14.26 12.16
N ASP A 243 0.89 -14.53 13.43
CA ASP A 243 -0.33 -14.00 14.08
C ASP A 243 -0.33 -12.45 14.14
N ASP A 244 0.84 -11.83 13.97
CA ASP A 244 1.06 -10.39 13.89
C ASP A 244 1.34 -9.89 12.47
N ALA A 245 1.04 -10.70 11.45
CA ALA A 245 1.21 -10.35 10.04
C ALA A 245 0.45 -9.05 9.70
N LEU A 246 1.22 -7.98 9.51
CA LEU A 246 0.73 -6.68 9.08
C LEU A 246 1.22 -6.46 7.65
N GLN A 247 0.28 -6.38 6.71
CA GLN A 247 0.57 -6.02 5.31
C GLN A 247 -0.36 -4.92 4.81
N ILE A 248 -1.61 -4.90 5.27
CA ILE A 248 -2.55 -3.82 5.01
C ILE A 248 -2.87 -3.10 6.32
N LEU A 249 -2.69 -1.79 6.32
CA LEU A 249 -3.17 -0.91 7.39
C LEU A 249 -4.50 -0.29 6.94
N ASP A 250 -5.59 -0.58 7.63
CA ASP A 250 -6.86 0.14 7.45
C ASP A 250 -6.89 1.32 8.42
N ILE A 251 -7.01 2.55 7.92
CA ILE A 251 -7.03 3.74 8.76
C ILE A 251 -8.28 4.54 8.44
N ILE A 252 -9.13 4.70 9.46
CA ILE A 252 -10.26 5.61 9.43
C ILE A 252 -9.79 6.95 9.99
N TRP A 253 -9.84 7.98 9.16
CA TRP A 253 -9.49 9.35 9.56
C TRP A 253 -10.75 10.14 9.90
N SER A 254 -10.63 11.04 10.87
CA SER A 254 -11.66 12.01 11.22
C SER A 254 -11.11 13.42 11.11
N LYS A 255 -11.89 14.32 10.51
CA LYS A 255 -11.61 15.75 10.52
C LYS A 255 -12.06 16.33 11.86
N VAL A 256 -11.14 16.97 12.58
CA VAL A 256 -11.39 17.62 13.86
C VAL A 256 -11.81 19.06 13.60
N ASN A 257 -13.00 19.43 14.07
CA ASN A 257 -13.53 20.79 14.01
C ASN A 257 -12.95 21.69 15.11
#